data_AF-A0A495J811-F1
#
_entry.id   AF-A0A495J811-F1
#
_cell.length_a   1.000
_cell.length_b   1.000
_cell.length_c   1.000
_cell.angle_alpha   90.00
_cell.angle_beta   90.00
_cell.angle_gamma   90.00
#
_symmetry.space_group_name_H-M   'P 1'
#
loop_
_entity.id
_entity.type
_entity.pdbx_description
1 polymer ?
#
loop_
_entity_poly.entity_id
_entity_poly.type
_entity_poly.pdbx_seq_one_letter_code
_entity_poly.pdbx_strand_id
1 'polypeptide(L)'
;MKQSFKILLLLLLTTGCGVKNGKEEIEKKIQAKADDCKGAANCIVKIADLTSFKWDGLCVFNTPLPKQDVETALGVPYPDYEEGTRPLIFFYQGKIVYSENNPNGLIKGTPGQVIYDYAVGLHYGVYNPQNAVFNVKVEKGGPKTFYSMHLVRAVK
;
A
#
# COMPACT_ATOMS: atom_id res chain seq x y z
N MET A 1 -1.08 -42.72 -54.76
CA MET A 1 -1.55 -42.44 -53.38
C MET A 1 -0.40 -41.72 -52.68
N LYS A 2 -0.24 -40.39 -52.79
CA LYS A 2 -0.89 -39.31 -52.03
C LYS A 2 -0.95 -39.55 -50.51
N GLN A 3 0.01 -39.00 -49.77
CA GLN A 3 -0.30 -38.26 -48.55
C GLN A 3 0.85 -37.31 -48.20
N SER A 4 0.67 -36.04 -48.56
CA SER A 4 1.54 -34.94 -48.17
C SER A 4 1.18 -34.50 -46.75
N PHE A 5 2.08 -34.71 -45.80
CA PHE A 5 1.93 -34.30 -44.41
C PHE A 5 2.21 -32.79 -44.30
N LYS A 6 1.16 -31.96 -44.36
CA LYS A 6 1.25 -30.52 -44.13
C LYS A 6 1.27 -30.26 -42.63
N ILE A 7 2.47 -30.09 -42.05
CA ILE A 7 2.62 -29.56 -40.70
C ILE A 7 2.37 -28.05 -40.78
N LEU A 8 1.16 -27.65 -40.41
CA LEU A 8 0.78 -26.26 -40.23
C LEU A 8 1.37 -25.78 -38.90
N LEU A 9 2.57 -25.18 -38.97
CA LEU A 9 3.22 -24.55 -37.82
C LEU A 9 2.49 -23.24 -37.51
N LEU A 10 1.43 -23.33 -36.72
CA LEU A 10 0.69 -22.20 -36.18
C LEU A 10 1.57 -21.54 -35.11
N LEU A 11 2.38 -20.57 -35.49
CA LEU A 11 3.07 -19.68 -34.56
C LEU A 11 1.99 -18.91 -33.79
N LEU A 12 1.65 -19.43 -32.62
CA LEU A 12 0.85 -18.73 -31.63
C LEU A 12 1.53 -17.40 -31.31
N LEU A 13 0.82 -16.34 -31.67
CA LEU A 13 0.95 -15.01 -31.14
C LEU A 13 1.04 -15.10 -29.61
N THR A 14 2.26 -15.03 -29.08
CA THR A 14 2.45 -14.57 -27.70
C THR A 14 2.12 -13.09 -27.73
N THR A 15 0.83 -12.78 -27.56
CA THR A 15 0.40 -11.49 -27.05
C THR A 15 1.03 -11.36 -25.67
N GLY A 16 2.28 -10.87 -25.65
CA GLY A 16 2.86 -10.23 -24.49
C GLY A 16 1.98 -9.03 -24.21
N CYS A 17 0.90 -9.25 -23.46
CA CYS A 17 0.31 -8.20 -22.67
C CYS A 17 1.44 -7.71 -21.77
N GLY A 18 2.10 -6.64 -22.20
CA GLY A 18 3.03 -5.91 -21.36
C GLY A 18 2.31 -5.68 -20.05
N VAL A 19 2.84 -6.28 -18.98
CA VAL A 19 2.44 -5.99 -17.62
C VAL A 19 2.55 -4.47 -17.53
N LYS A 20 1.40 -3.80 -17.48
CA LYS A 20 1.37 -2.39 -17.12
C LYS A 20 1.94 -2.37 -15.72
N ASN A 21 3.20 -1.98 -15.59
CA ASN A 21 3.85 -1.69 -14.32
C ASN A 21 3.16 -0.47 -13.71
N GLY A 22 1.90 -0.63 -13.32
CA GLY A 22 1.21 0.30 -12.46
C GLY A 22 1.84 0.12 -11.09
N LYS A 23 2.50 1.17 -10.59
CA LYS A 23 2.82 1.26 -9.17
C LYS A 23 1.54 0.93 -8.41
N GLU A 24 1.61 -0.01 -7.47
CA GLU A 24 0.42 -0.56 -6.82
C GLU A 24 -0.44 0.45 -6.02
N GLU A 25 0.00 1.71 -5.86
CA GLU A 25 -0.74 2.87 -5.34
C GLU A 25 -1.76 2.47 -4.25
N ILE A 26 -1.23 1.81 -3.22
CA ILE A 26 -1.90 1.25 -2.06
C ILE A 26 -2.76 2.31 -1.37
N GLU A 27 -2.27 3.54 -1.17
CA GLU A 27 -3.14 4.61 -0.62
C GLU A 27 -4.37 4.86 -1.53
N LYS A 28 -4.24 4.82 -2.86
CA LYS A 28 -5.41 4.97 -3.75
C LYS A 28 -6.34 3.76 -3.72
N LYS A 29 -5.81 2.54 -3.60
CA LYS A 29 -6.63 1.33 -3.41
C LYS A 29 -7.42 1.39 -2.10
N ILE A 30 -6.81 1.90 -1.04
CA ILE A 30 -7.48 2.15 0.26
C ILE A 30 -8.60 3.18 0.08
N GLN A 31 -8.33 4.30 -0.61
CA GLN A 31 -9.33 5.32 -0.89
C GLN A 31 -10.54 4.74 -1.65
N ALA A 32 -10.28 4.02 -2.74
CA ALA A 32 -11.32 3.37 -3.54
C ALA A 32 -12.16 2.41 -2.68
N LYS A 33 -11.51 1.57 -1.87
CA LYS A 33 -12.20 0.63 -0.99
C LYS A 33 -13.05 1.34 0.08
N ALA A 34 -12.56 2.44 0.63
CA ALA A 34 -13.30 3.24 1.60
C ALA A 34 -14.48 3.99 0.96
N ASP A 35 -14.33 4.46 -0.27
CA ASP A 35 -15.40 5.07 -1.04
C ASP A 35 -16.53 4.08 -1.37
N ASP A 36 -16.19 2.82 -1.69
CA ASP A 36 -17.16 1.74 -1.89
C ASP A 36 -17.94 1.39 -0.61
N CYS A 37 -17.37 1.67 0.55
CA CYS A 37 -17.99 1.44 1.86
C CYS A 37 -18.95 2.55 2.32
N LYS A 38 -19.17 3.61 1.52
CA LYS A 38 -19.97 4.77 1.97
C LYS A 38 -21.33 4.36 2.52
N GLY A 39 -21.56 4.67 3.80
CA GLY A 39 -22.78 4.36 4.53
C GLY A 39 -22.75 3.08 5.37
N ALA A 40 -21.69 2.27 5.28
CA ALA A 40 -21.50 1.11 6.15
C ALA A 40 -21.03 1.52 7.56
N ALA A 41 -21.53 0.82 8.58
CA ALA A 41 -21.12 1.05 9.98
C ALA A 41 -19.66 0.65 10.23
N ASN A 42 -19.14 -0.33 9.50
CA ASN A 42 -17.76 -0.79 9.56
C ASN A 42 -17.24 -1.01 8.14
N CYS A 43 -16.11 -0.38 7.78
CA CYS A 43 -15.41 -0.61 6.52
C CYS A 43 -14.07 -1.28 6.81
N ILE A 44 -14.02 -2.61 6.71
CA ILE A 44 -12.79 -3.36 6.99
C ILE A 44 -11.93 -3.46 5.74
N VAL A 45 -10.69 -2.99 5.86
CA VAL A 45 -9.63 -3.11 4.86
C VAL A 45 -8.52 -3.97 5.42
N LYS A 46 -8.23 -5.08 4.73
CA LYS A 46 -7.04 -5.89 4.96
C LYS A 46 -6.02 -5.51 3.91
N ILE A 47 -4.84 -5.05 4.31
CA ILE A 47 -3.82 -4.60 3.35
C ILE A 47 -3.36 -5.75 2.45
N ALA A 48 -3.35 -6.99 2.96
CA ALA A 48 -3.03 -8.17 2.18
C ALA A 48 -3.95 -8.38 0.96
N ASP A 49 -5.21 -7.93 1.04
CA ASP A 49 -6.17 -8.04 -0.07
C ASP A 49 -5.92 -6.96 -1.16
N LEU A 50 -5.11 -5.94 -0.86
CA LEU A 50 -4.79 -4.83 -1.77
C LEU A 50 -3.44 -4.99 -2.47
N THR A 51 -2.61 -5.94 -2.02
CA THR A 51 -1.26 -6.18 -2.53
C THR A 51 -1.22 -7.43 -3.40
N SER A 52 -0.56 -7.37 -4.57
CA SER A 52 -0.38 -8.58 -5.42
C SER A 52 0.97 -9.29 -5.21
N PHE A 53 1.85 -8.70 -4.42
CA PHE A 53 3.18 -9.21 -4.09
C PHE A 53 3.25 -9.84 -2.69
N LYS A 54 4.27 -10.68 -2.46
CA LYS A 54 4.56 -11.26 -1.14
C LYS A 54 5.24 -10.23 -0.25
N TRP A 55 4.80 -10.13 0.99
CA TRP A 55 5.40 -9.32 2.03
C TRP A 55 5.17 -9.98 3.40
N ASP A 56 6.08 -9.77 4.33
CA ASP A 56 5.99 -10.24 5.72
C ASP A 56 6.00 -9.11 6.74
N GLY A 57 6.32 -7.88 6.30
CA GLY A 57 5.88 -6.70 7.02
C GLY A 57 5.76 -5.43 6.22
N LEU A 58 5.16 -4.46 6.89
CA LEU A 58 4.74 -3.16 6.39
C LEU A 58 5.13 -2.11 7.44
N CYS A 59 5.85 -1.08 7.03
CA CYS A 59 6.15 0.09 7.84
C CYS A 59 5.45 1.32 7.24
N VAL A 60 4.69 2.05 8.05
CA VAL A 60 3.93 3.24 7.62
C VAL A 60 4.35 4.45 8.44
N PHE A 61 4.46 5.60 7.77
CA PHE A 61 4.83 6.87 8.40
C PHE A 61 3.73 7.90 8.11
N ASN A 62 3.18 8.54 9.16
CA ASN A 62 2.16 9.59 8.97
C ASN A 62 2.75 10.99 8.79
N THR A 63 4.06 11.15 9.02
CA THR A 63 4.78 12.42 8.88
C THR A 63 6.14 12.16 8.23
N PRO A 64 6.69 13.13 7.49
CA PRO A 64 8.07 13.06 7.03
C PRO A 64 9.02 12.95 8.21
N LEU A 65 9.98 12.05 8.07
CA LEU A 65 11.08 11.90 9.00
C LEU A 65 12.40 11.99 8.22
N PRO A 66 13.50 12.41 8.86
CA PRO A 66 14.83 12.30 8.28
C PRO A 66 15.12 10.90 7.78
N LYS A 67 15.88 10.77 6.67
CA LYS A 67 16.27 9.49 6.09
C LYS A 67 16.83 8.51 7.12
N GLN A 68 17.71 9.00 7.99
CA GLN A 68 18.34 8.19 9.04
C GLN A 68 17.32 7.59 10.02
N ASP A 69 16.28 8.34 10.38
CA ASP A 69 15.24 7.86 11.29
C ASP A 69 14.35 6.80 10.60
N VAL A 70 14.05 7.00 9.31
CA VAL A 70 13.35 6.00 8.49
C VAL A 70 14.16 4.72 8.39
N GLU A 71 15.44 4.80 8.01
CA GLU A 71 16.32 3.63 7.88
C GLU A 71 16.54 2.93 9.23
N THR A 72 16.60 3.68 10.33
CA THR A 72 16.66 3.12 11.69
C THR A 72 15.39 2.34 12.03
N ALA A 73 14.21 2.87 11.69
CA ALA A 73 12.94 2.18 11.90
C ALA A 73 12.82 0.91 11.04
N LEU A 74 13.39 0.91 9.84
CA LEU A 74 13.39 -0.25 8.93
C LEU A 74 14.45 -1.29 9.27
N GLY A 75 15.57 -0.88 9.88
CA GLY A 75 16.75 -1.72 10.08
C GLY A 75 17.53 -2.04 8.80
N VAL A 76 17.20 -1.37 7.67
CA VAL A 76 17.85 -1.55 6.37
C VAL A 76 17.93 -0.21 5.61
N PRO A 77 18.87 -0.05 4.66
CA PRO A 77 18.91 1.13 3.81
C PRO A 77 17.64 1.30 2.98
N TYR A 78 17.20 2.54 2.79
CA TYR A 78 16.06 2.90 1.96
C TYR A 78 16.54 3.72 0.74
N PRO A 79 16.85 3.05 -0.39
CA PRO A 79 17.41 3.73 -1.56
C PRO A 79 16.43 4.70 -2.21
N ASP A 80 15.12 4.41 -2.13
CA ASP A 80 14.07 5.21 -2.74
C ASP A 80 13.55 6.32 -1.80
N TYR A 81 14.32 6.73 -0.80
CA TYR A 81 13.93 7.81 0.11
C TYR A 81 13.72 9.13 -0.64
N GLU A 82 12.60 9.80 -0.34
CA GLU A 82 12.25 11.12 -0.86
C GLU A 82 11.92 12.07 0.29
N GLU A 83 12.64 13.19 0.35
CA GLU A 83 12.49 14.18 1.42
C GLU A 83 11.10 14.84 1.39
N GLY A 84 10.54 15.12 2.58
CA GLY A 84 9.24 15.77 2.70
C GLY A 84 8.03 14.86 2.42
N THR A 85 8.28 13.56 2.16
CA THR A 85 7.24 12.56 1.93
C THR A 85 6.99 11.68 3.15
N ARG A 86 5.91 10.92 3.09
CA ARG A 86 5.44 9.95 4.08
C ARG A 86 5.59 8.56 3.47
N PRO A 87 6.68 7.84 3.77
CA PRO A 87 6.88 6.55 3.17
C PRO A 87 5.87 5.50 3.68
N LEU A 88 5.50 4.60 2.79
CA LEU A 88 4.78 3.36 3.07
C LEU A 88 5.58 2.24 2.42
N ILE A 89 6.13 1.34 3.24
CA ILE A 89 7.21 0.43 2.84
C ILE A 89 6.84 -0.99 3.20
N PHE A 90 6.88 -1.89 2.21
CA PHE A 90 6.72 -3.31 2.42
C PHE A 90 8.06 -4.03 2.30
N PHE A 91 8.25 -5.01 3.16
CA PHE A 91 9.41 -5.88 3.16
C PHE A 91 9.00 -7.35 3.14
N TYR A 92 9.92 -8.16 2.60
CA TYR A 92 9.84 -9.61 2.60
C TYR A 92 11.23 -10.16 2.86
N GLN A 93 11.39 -10.97 3.90
CA GLN A 93 12.67 -11.61 4.26
C GLN A 93 13.83 -10.61 4.36
N GLY A 94 13.57 -9.47 5.02
CA GLY A 94 14.58 -8.42 5.24
C GLY A 94 14.93 -7.57 4.02
N LYS A 95 14.15 -7.66 2.93
CA LYS A 95 14.34 -6.83 1.72
C LYS A 95 13.10 -6.00 1.46
N ILE A 96 13.29 -4.75 1.06
CA ILE A 96 12.19 -3.91 0.57
C ILE A 96 11.70 -4.50 -0.76
N VAL A 97 10.40 -4.79 -0.83
CA VAL A 97 9.75 -5.34 -2.02
C VAL A 97 8.84 -4.34 -2.72
N TYR A 98 8.39 -3.33 -1.98
CA TYR A 98 7.55 -2.26 -2.50
C TYR A 98 7.64 -1.03 -1.60
N SER A 99 7.59 0.17 -2.17
CA SER A 99 7.43 1.39 -1.41
C SER A 99 6.66 2.48 -2.18
N GLU A 100 6.05 3.37 -1.41
CA GLU A 100 5.43 4.61 -1.87
C GLU A 100 5.95 5.77 -1.03
N ASN A 101 6.29 6.87 -1.69
CA ASN A 101 6.57 8.15 -1.04
C ASN A 101 5.34 9.05 -1.20
N ASN A 102 4.48 9.05 -0.19
CA ASN A 102 3.23 9.80 -0.28
C ASN A 102 3.45 11.26 0.13
N PRO A 103 2.88 12.25 -0.57
CA PRO A 103 3.02 13.64 -0.17
C PRO A 103 2.55 13.87 1.28
N ASN A 104 3.28 14.72 2.00
CA ASN A 104 2.82 15.18 3.30
C ASN A 104 1.94 16.42 3.15
N GLY A 105 0.70 16.32 3.61
CA GLY A 105 -0.09 17.50 3.92
C GLY A 105 0.42 18.14 5.20
N LEU A 106 1.20 19.22 5.08
CA LEU A 106 1.60 20.06 6.24
C LEU A 106 0.39 20.60 7.04
N ILE A 107 -0.83 20.45 6.52
CA ILE A 107 -2.10 20.75 7.18
C ILE A 107 -2.90 19.45 7.17
N LYS A 108 -3.45 19.03 8.33
CA LYS A 108 -4.34 17.87 8.44
C LYS A 108 -5.33 17.85 7.26
N GLY A 109 -5.29 16.77 6.48
CA GLY A 109 -6.26 16.49 5.42
C GLY A 109 -5.84 16.96 4.03
N THR A 110 -4.66 16.60 3.52
CA THR A 110 -4.47 16.60 2.06
C THR A 110 -5.54 15.72 1.43
N PRO A 111 -6.21 16.15 0.34
CA PRO A 111 -7.23 15.34 -0.30
C PRO A 111 -6.67 13.96 -0.66
N GLY A 112 -7.33 12.89 -0.20
CA GLY A 112 -6.90 11.51 -0.44
C GLY A 112 -5.89 10.95 0.57
N GLN A 113 -5.35 11.75 1.49
CA GLN A 113 -4.34 11.26 2.44
C GLN A 113 -4.89 10.13 3.32
N VAL A 114 -4.11 9.05 3.45
CA VAL A 114 -4.39 7.96 4.40
C VAL A 114 -3.55 8.14 5.67
N ILE A 115 -4.20 8.11 6.83
CA ILE A 115 -3.58 8.26 8.15
C ILE A 115 -3.74 6.95 8.91
N TYR A 116 -2.63 6.36 9.34
CA TYR A 116 -2.63 5.08 10.06
C TYR A 116 -2.58 5.26 11.57
N ASP A 117 -3.41 4.56 12.32
CA ASP A 117 -3.16 4.42 13.77
C ASP A 117 -1.80 3.73 13.98
N TYR A 118 -1.08 4.09 15.03
CA TYR A 118 0.13 3.40 15.49
C TYR A 118 0.27 3.51 17.02
N ALA A 119 1.21 2.78 17.61
CA ALA A 119 1.40 2.78 19.07
C ALA A 119 1.85 4.16 19.59
N VAL A 120 1.34 4.54 20.76
CA VAL A 120 1.69 5.83 21.41
C VAL A 120 3.20 5.89 21.63
N GLY A 121 3.81 7.02 21.26
CA GLY A 121 5.24 7.26 21.40
C GLY A 121 6.08 6.82 20.19
N LEU A 122 5.48 6.20 19.18
CA LEU A 122 6.13 5.94 17.89
C LEU A 122 5.75 6.97 16.85
N HIS A 123 6.64 7.20 15.87
CA HIS A 123 6.36 8.03 14.69
C HIS A 123 5.96 7.22 13.46
N TYR A 124 5.89 5.89 13.61
CA TYR A 124 5.60 4.93 12.55
C TYR A 124 4.82 3.73 13.09
N GLY A 125 4.11 3.04 12.22
CA GLY A 125 3.43 1.76 12.51
C GLY A 125 4.12 0.60 11.80
N VAL A 126 4.18 -0.56 12.46
CA VAL A 126 4.72 -1.80 11.88
C VAL A 126 3.66 -2.89 11.91
N TYR A 127 3.45 -3.51 10.76
CA TYR A 127 2.40 -4.51 10.54
C TYR A 127 2.94 -5.71 9.76
N ASN A 128 2.15 -6.78 9.74
CA ASN A 128 2.33 -7.98 8.92
C ASN A 128 0.98 -8.33 8.25
N PRO A 129 0.95 -9.30 7.31
CA PRO A 129 -0.28 -9.64 6.61
C PRO A 129 -1.45 -10.05 7.52
N GLN A 130 -1.16 -10.55 8.73
CA GLN A 130 -2.17 -11.03 9.67
C GLN A 130 -2.78 -9.91 10.50
N ASN A 131 -2.03 -8.85 10.81
CA ASN A 131 -2.47 -7.76 11.69
C ASN A 131 -2.72 -6.42 10.98
N ALA A 132 -2.38 -6.30 9.69
CA ALA A 132 -2.66 -5.12 8.86
C ALA A 132 -4.14 -5.07 8.44
N VAL A 133 -5.03 -5.07 9.43
CA VAL A 133 -6.48 -5.05 9.28
C VAL A 133 -7.01 -3.81 9.97
N PHE A 134 -7.69 -2.96 9.21
CA PHE A 134 -8.10 -1.64 9.66
C PHE A 134 -9.59 -1.43 9.39
N ASN A 135 -10.27 -0.77 10.33
CA ASN A 135 -11.53 -0.10 10.07
C ASN A 135 -11.23 1.28 9.51
N VAL A 136 -11.67 1.54 8.29
CA VAL A 136 -11.38 2.77 7.58
C VAL A 136 -12.54 3.74 7.72
N LYS A 137 -12.24 4.99 8.03
CA LYS A 137 -13.22 6.07 8.07
C LYS A 137 -12.88 7.14 7.05
N VAL A 138 -13.92 7.64 6.38
CA VAL A 138 -13.82 8.82 5.52
C VAL A 138 -14.04 10.05 6.40
N GLU A 139 -13.02 10.88 6.50
CA GLU A 139 -12.99 12.05 7.37
C GLU A 139 -13.06 13.35 6.54
N LYS A 140 -13.75 14.36 7.07
CA LYS A 140 -13.88 15.67 6.43
C LYS A 140 -13.07 16.73 7.18
N GLY A 141 -12.08 17.31 6.50
CA GLY A 141 -11.28 18.45 6.97
C GLY A 141 -11.60 19.70 6.15
N GLY A 142 -12.67 20.42 6.49
CA GLY A 142 -13.16 21.54 5.68
C GLY A 142 -13.63 21.07 4.30
N PRO A 143 -13.13 21.63 3.17
CA PRO A 143 -13.49 21.16 1.83
C PRO A 143 -12.76 19.88 1.40
N LYS A 144 -11.87 19.33 2.25
CA LYS A 144 -10.99 18.22 1.89
C LYS A 144 -11.46 16.92 2.55
N THR A 145 -11.34 15.82 1.82
CA THR A 145 -11.59 14.47 2.30
C THR A 145 -10.27 13.74 2.52
N PHE A 146 -10.12 13.11 3.68
CA PHE A 146 -8.99 12.22 3.99
C PHE A 146 -9.52 10.93 4.63
N TYR A 147 -8.64 9.96 4.86
CA TYR A 147 -9.01 8.62 5.30
C TYR A 147 -8.21 8.26 6.55
N SER A 148 -8.88 7.82 7.61
CA SER A 148 -8.22 7.29 8.82
C SER A 148 -8.36 5.78 8.90
N MET A 149 -7.25 5.10 9.19
CA MET A 149 -7.13 3.66 9.29
C MET A 149 -6.99 3.29 10.76
N HIS A 150 -8.06 2.78 11.36
CA HIS A 150 -8.07 2.37 12.76
C HIS A 150 -7.84 0.87 12.89
N LEU A 151 -6.78 0.46 13.59
CA LEU A 151 -6.48 -0.96 13.75
C LEU A 151 -7.67 -1.72 14.34
N VAL A 152 -8.08 -2.79 13.65
CA VAL A 152 -9.02 -3.75 14.22
C VAL A 152 -8.22 -4.61 15.18
N ARG A 153 -8.17 -4.20 16.44
CA ARG A 153 -7.58 -5.05 17.49
C ARG A 153 -8.45 -6.30 17.58
N ALA A 154 -7.83 -7.47 17.45
CA ALA A 154 -8.47 -8.70 17.87
C ALA A 154 -8.86 -8.52 19.35
N VAL A 155 -10.15 -8.63 19.64
CA VAL A 155 -10.62 -8.82 21.02
C VAL A 155 -9.98 -10.14 21.44
N LYS A 156 -9.03 -10.07 22.38
CA LYS A 156 -8.46 -11.26 23.01
C LYS A 156 -9.52 -11.92 23.88
#